data_AF-A0A3D8SHW0-F1
#
_entry.id   AF-A0A3D8SHW0-F1
#
_cell.length_a   1.000
_cell.length_b   1.000
_cell.length_c   1.000
_cell.angle_alpha   90.00
_cell.angle_beta   90.00
_cell.angle_gamma   90.00
#
_symmetry.space_group_name_H-M   'P 1'
#
loop_
_entity.id
_entity.type
_entity.pdbx_description
1 polymer ?
#
loop_
_entity_poly.entity_id
_entity_poly.type
_entity_poly.pdbx_seq_one_letter_code
_entity_poly.pdbx_strand_id
1 'polypeptide(L)'
;MEKVMNVPRDNANADTAFLLSCMKLLLHTPQSGSLPEALPLYRIIKAVALQLELAGLQSLMVIQSELLIAVYELGHGIYPAAYTTVARCARQAISIGIHSREAPHFLQPWAEWEEEIRVWWFIVMLNRHVTVGRELRPLCTENPSKHTPLPADGDAWDKGAMIASERLYVSSPTTARASPYARLAQAYNLLGRVIRHCNDPIQDLAFMLDEMSTLHQATSALLELIASEESEGSYVGLAVCFGYVRDVVQAFNPAKSSANLTSTLMKLHKNFLYHSFRQGFLDQADFQLTARIREYTEVSFNTMRDTSLKALILAQSLEQQIVVSGVDKLSPLVLHCFYRAAFWLSYLVSANREDRFVVGLSVFDRVFKALNLRWKAAGTYLTLIEAVNKENRVGY
;
A
#
# COMPACT_ATOMS: atom_id res chain seq x y z
N MET A 1 14.98 26.81 17.48
CA MET A 1 15.81 25.66 17.04
C MET A 1 16.51 24.96 18.21
N GLU A 2 17.04 25.67 19.22
CA GLU A 2 17.64 25.04 20.42
C GLU A 2 16.70 24.10 21.22
N LYS A 3 15.38 24.34 21.21
CA LYS A 3 14.40 23.45 21.87
C LYS A 3 14.15 22.11 21.16
N VAL A 4 14.58 21.96 19.91
CA VAL A 4 14.40 20.71 19.13
C VAL A 4 15.61 19.78 19.31
N MET A 5 16.77 20.34 19.63
CA MET A 5 18.05 19.61 19.69
C MET A 5 18.42 19.12 21.09
N ASN A 6 17.75 19.61 22.13
CA ASN A 6 18.04 19.23 23.52
C ASN A 6 16.87 18.42 24.07
N VAL A 7 16.82 17.13 23.72
CA VAL A 7 15.80 16.20 24.23
C VAL A 7 16.23 15.76 25.65
N PRO A 8 15.55 16.20 26.72
CA PRO A 8 15.85 15.71 28.06
C PRO A 8 15.63 14.19 28.13
N ARG A 9 16.44 13.48 28.94
CA ARG A 9 16.41 12.01 29.07
C ARG A 9 15.01 11.44 29.37
N ASP A 10 14.16 12.21 30.04
CA ASP A 10 12.76 11.82 30.34
C ASP A 10 11.90 11.68 29.06
N ASN A 11 12.20 12.45 28.01
CA ASN A 11 11.50 12.37 26.73
C ASN A 11 11.90 11.13 25.91
N ALA A 12 13.17 10.71 25.98
CA ALA A 12 13.65 9.49 25.32
C ALA A 12 12.95 8.22 25.88
N ASN A 13 12.60 8.23 27.16
CA ASN A 13 11.80 7.18 27.79
C ASN A 13 10.35 7.19 27.31
N ALA A 14 9.77 8.37 27.09
CA ALA A 14 8.39 8.52 26.62
C ALA A 14 8.21 7.98 25.19
N ASP A 15 9.12 8.33 24.27
CA ASP A 15 9.06 7.88 22.87
C ASP A 15 9.22 6.36 22.75
N THR A 16 10.16 5.80 23.50
CA THR A 16 10.40 4.36 23.54
C THR A 16 9.17 3.63 24.11
N ALA A 17 8.60 4.11 25.22
CA ALA A 17 7.40 3.53 25.81
C ALA A 17 6.19 3.63 24.87
N PHE A 18 6.07 4.75 24.14
CA PHE A 18 5.01 4.96 23.15
C PHE A 18 5.17 4.00 21.97
N LEU A 19 6.38 3.82 21.45
CA LEU A 19 6.68 2.87 20.38
C LEU A 19 6.36 1.43 20.78
N LEU A 20 6.82 0.98 21.95
CA LEU A 20 6.53 -0.35 22.47
C LEU A 20 5.03 -0.57 22.68
N SER A 21 4.31 0.46 23.14
CA SER A 21 2.85 0.41 23.28
C SER A 21 2.15 0.27 21.93
N CYS A 22 2.61 0.99 20.91
CA CYS A 22 2.10 0.89 19.55
C CYS A 22 2.40 -0.48 18.92
N MET A 23 3.59 -1.03 19.14
CA MET A 23 3.92 -2.41 18.73
C MET A 23 2.97 -3.43 19.40
N LYS A 24 2.72 -3.28 20.70
CA LYS A 24 1.78 -4.14 21.43
C LYS A 24 0.35 -4.03 20.91
N LEU A 25 -0.14 -2.80 20.68
CA LEU A 25 -1.44 -2.57 20.06
C LEU A 25 -1.54 -3.27 18.73
N LEU A 26 -0.50 -3.09 17.94
CA LEU A 26 -0.48 -3.55 16.58
C LEU A 26 -0.52 -5.10 16.54
N LEU A 27 0.11 -5.79 17.50
CA LEU A 27 0.04 -7.26 17.67
C LEU A 27 -1.30 -7.75 18.25
N HIS A 28 -2.17 -6.87 18.74
CA HIS A 28 -3.45 -7.28 19.33
C HIS A 28 -4.43 -7.78 18.27
N THR A 29 -5.01 -8.95 18.49
CA THR A 29 -6.08 -9.52 17.67
C THR A 29 -7.44 -9.28 18.33
N PRO A 30 -8.39 -8.57 17.69
CA PRO A 30 -9.67 -8.26 18.29
C PRO A 30 -10.51 -9.52 18.54
N GLN A 31 -11.11 -9.60 19.73
CA GLN A 31 -12.06 -10.66 20.07
C GLN A 31 -13.33 -10.55 19.22
N SER A 32 -13.99 -11.70 18.96
CA SER A 32 -15.25 -11.76 18.22
C SER A 32 -16.31 -10.84 18.86
N GLY A 33 -16.93 -9.98 18.05
CA GLY A 33 -17.96 -9.04 18.49
C GLY A 33 -17.44 -7.73 19.12
N SER A 34 -16.13 -7.61 19.38
CA SER A 34 -15.54 -6.36 19.86
C SER A 34 -15.23 -5.40 18.71
N LEU A 35 -15.57 -4.12 18.89
CA LEU A 35 -15.21 -3.05 17.95
C LEU A 35 -13.73 -2.68 18.15
N PRO A 36 -12.86 -2.79 17.13
CA PRO A 36 -11.43 -2.49 17.26
C PRO A 36 -11.12 -1.06 17.72
N GLU A 37 -11.97 -0.09 17.37
CA GLU A 37 -11.91 1.31 17.80
C GLU A 37 -12.36 1.53 19.26
N ALA A 38 -13.06 0.55 19.85
CA ALA A 38 -13.45 0.57 21.24
C ALA A 38 -12.40 -0.05 22.18
N LEU A 39 -11.34 -0.65 21.62
CA LEU A 39 -10.25 -1.23 22.40
C LEU A 39 -9.62 -0.17 23.32
N PRO A 40 -9.59 -0.38 24.66
CA PRO A 40 -9.02 0.59 25.59
C PRO A 40 -7.57 0.95 25.28
N LEU A 41 -6.75 -0.04 24.88
CA LEU A 41 -5.35 0.19 24.51
C LEU A 41 -5.20 1.16 23.33
N TYR A 42 -6.02 1.00 22.28
CA TYR A 42 -6.04 1.91 21.13
C TYR A 42 -6.38 3.34 21.56
N ARG A 43 -7.42 3.52 22.38
CA ARG A 43 -7.86 4.83 22.88
C ARG A 43 -6.79 5.51 23.73
N ILE A 44 -6.15 4.77 24.62
CA ILE A 44 -5.04 5.27 25.46
C ILE A 44 -3.88 5.72 24.56
N ILE A 45 -3.49 4.91 23.58
CA ILE A 45 -2.40 5.24 22.65
C ILE A 45 -2.74 6.49 21.82
N LYS A 46 -3.97 6.65 21.33
CA LYS A 46 -4.39 7.87 20.63
C LYS A 46 -4.35 9.10 21.53
N ALA A 47 -4.71 8.96 22.81
CA ALA A 47 -4.61 10.04 23.79
C ALA A 47 -3.15 10.41 24.05
N VAL A 48 -2.26 9.43 24.22
CA VAL A 48 -0.81 9.67 24.39
C VAL A 48 -0.22 10.34 23.16
N ALA A 49 -0.56 9.90 21.94
CA ALA A 49 -0.14 10.55 20.70
C ALA A 49 -0.47 12.04 20.67
N LEU A 50 -1.70 12.40 21.09
CA LEU A 50 -2.13 13.79 21.20
C LEU A 50 -1.34 14.55 22.28
N GLN A 51 -1.05 13.93 23.43
CA GLN A 51 -0.24 14.58 24.47
C GLN A 51 1.20 14.85 24.01
N LEU A 52 1.81 13.91 23.28
CA LEU A 52 3.13 14.11 22.68
C LEU A 52 3.12 15.25 21.64
N GLU A 53 2.07 15.31 20.81
CA GLU A 53 1.85 16.41 19.86
C GLU A 53 1.74 17.77 20.57
N LEU A 54 0.93 17.86 21.64
CA LEU A 54 0.77 19.08 22.44
C LEU A 54 2.05 19.49 23.18
N ALA A 55 2.87 18.52 23.59
CA ALA A 55 4.19 18.76 24.18
C ALA A 55 5.23 19.20 23.13
N GLY A 56 4.90 19.15 21.84
CA GLY A 56 5.81 19.47 20.74
C GLY A 56 6.91 18.42 20.54
N LEU A 57 6.72 17.20 21.05
CA LEU A 57 7.69 16.12 20.93
C LEU A 57 7.54 15.48 19.55
N GLN A 58 8.51 15.76 18.67
CA GLN A 58 8.59 15.21 17.32
C GLN A 58 9.93 14.50 17.15
N SER A 59 9.89 13.17 17.13
CA SER A 59 11.05 12.31 16.90
C SER A 59 10.74 11.23 15.88
N LEU A 60 11.78 10.59 15.35
CA LEU A 60 11.64 9.44 14.45
C LEU A 60 10.81 8.31 15.08
N MET A 61 11.02 8.05 16.39
CA MET A 61 10.28 7.02 17.12
C MET A 61 8.80 7.36 17.28
N VAL A 62 8.45 8.63 17.52
CA VAL A 62 7.04 9.06 17.53
C VAL A 62 6.39 8.83 16.16
N ILE A 63 7.07 9.18 15.08
CA ILE A 63 6.57 8.96 13.72
C ILE A 63 6.39 7.46 13.42
N GLN A 64 7.40 6.64 13.75
CA GLN A 64 7.30 5.17 13.64
C GLN A 64 6.10 4.64 14.43
N SER A 65 5.90 5.12 15.66
CA SER A 65 4.77 4.75 16.51
C SER A 65 3.43 5.08 15.86
N GLU A 66 3.27 6.30 15.35
CA GLU A 66 2.05 6.71 14.65
C GLU A 66 1.82 5.92 13.34
N LEU A 67 2.87 5.52 12.63
CA LEU A 67 2.76 4.63 11.48
C LEU A 67 2.22 3.25 11.86
N LEU A 68 2.65 2.70 13.00
CA LEU A 68 2.07 1.46 13.54
C LEU A 68 0.57 1.65 13.86
N ILE A 69 0.18 2.78 14.46
CA ILE A 69 -1.24 3.12 14.68
C ILE A 69 -2.00 3.14 13.35
N ALA A 70 -1.45 3.78 12.31
CA ALA A 70 -2.09 3.84 10.99
C ALA A 70 -2.30 2.46 10.37
N VAL A 71 -1.36 1.52 10.55
CA VAL A 71 -1.52 0.14 10.09
C VAL A 71 -2.58 -0.61 10.88
N TYR A 72 -2.66 -0.42 12.19
CA TYR A 72 -3.76 -0.96 13.01
C TYR A 72 -5.11 -0.44 12.51
N GLU A 73 -5.23 0.88 12.34
CA GLU A 73 -6.44 1.53 11.83
C GLU A 73 -6.83 1.00 10.45
N LEU A 74 -5.88 0.83 9.52
CA LEU A 74 -6.09 0.22 8.21
C LEU A 74 -6.56 -1.23 8.30
N GLY A 75 -5.85 -2.07 9.06
CA GLY A 75 -6.16 -3.50 9.18
C GLY A 75 -7.49 -3.79 9.87
N HIS A 76 -7.97 -2.86 10.68
CA HIS A 76 -9.27 -2.97 11.35
C HIS A 76 -10.40 -2.16 10.70
N GLY A 77 -10.14 -1.51 9.57
CA GLY A 77 -11.19 -0.81 8.81
C GLY A 77 -11.56 0.57 9.37
N ILE A 78 -10.73 1.16 10.23
CA ILE A 78 -10.90 2.49 10.82
C ILE A 78 -10.39 3.57 9.84
N TYR A 79 -10.87 3.54 8.59
CA TYR A 79 -10.29 4.30 7.47
C TYR A 79 -10.21 5.82 7.66
N PRO A 80 -11.21 6.52 8.23
CA PRO A 80 -11.11 7.96 8.47
C PRO A 80 -9.97 8.32 9.43
N ALA A 81 -9.74 7.48 10.45
CA ALA A 81 -8.63 7.66 11.38
C ALA A 81 -7.30 7.40 10.67
N ALA A 82 -7.17 6.28 9.94
CA ALA A 82 -5.96 5.95 9.18
C ALA A 82 -5.55 7.07 8.22
N TYR A 83 -6.51 7.63 7.48
CA TYR A 83 -6.26 8.74 6.55
C TYR A 83 -5.66 9.96 7.27
N THR A 84 -6.19 10.29 8.45
CA THR A 84 -5.73 11.44 9.25
C THR A 84 -4.38 11.16 9.92
N THR A 85 -4.19 9.96 10.49
CA THR A 85 -2.94 9.54 11.13
C THR A 85 -1.78 9.59 10.13
N VAL A 86 -1.96 9.01 8.92
CA VAL A 86 -0.92 9.04 7.87
C VAL A 86 -0.58 10.47 7.45
N ALA A 87 -1.57 11.36 7.35
CA ALA A 87 -1.34 12.76 7.02
C ALA A 87 -0.52 13.47 8.11
N ARG A 88 -0.78 13.17 9.39
CA ARG A 88 0.01 13.68 10.52
C ARG A 88 1.45 13.18 10.45
N CYS A 89 1.68 11.87 10.26
CA CYS A 89 3.03 11.32 10.13
C CYS A 89 3.81 12.02 9.01
N ALA A 90 3.17 12.26 7.86
CA ALA A 90 3.79 12.99 6.75
C ALA A 90 4.19 14.41 7.15
N ARG A 91 3.32 15.15 7.83
CA ARG A 91 3.61 16.52 8.28
C ARG A 91 4.70 16.57 9.34
N GLN A 92 4.70 15.66 10.31
CA GLN A 92 5.75 15.55 11.32
C GLN A 92 7.10 15.16 10.71
N ALA A 93 7.13 14.20 9.78
CA ALA A 93 8.35 13.83 9.07
C ALA A 93 8.91 14.99 8.23
N ILE A 94 8.02 15.78 7.62
CA ILE A 94 8.42 16.99 6.89
C ILE A 94 9.02 18.04 7.84
N SER A 95 8.39 18.30 8.99
CA SER A 95 8.86 19.34 9.93
C SER A 95 10.25 19.06 10.51
N ILE A 96 10.63 17.78 10.68
CA ILE A 96 11.96 17.39 11.13
C ILE A 96 12.93 17.02 9.99
N GLY A 97 12.55 17.25 8.73
CA GLY A 97 13.44 17.14 7.58
C GLY A 97 13.65 15.73 7.00
N ILE A 98 12.88 14.72 7.44
CA ILE A 98 13.02 13.34 6.94
C ILE A 98 12.78 13.22 5.42
N HIS A 99 11.90 14.06 4.87
CA HIS A 99 11.53 14.07 3.45
C HIS A 99 12.64 14.51 2.46
N SER A 100 13.62 15.31 2.91
CA SER A 100 14.64 15.92 2.06
C SER A 100 16.01 15.36 2.42
N ARG A 101 16.59 14.51 1.57
CA ARG A 101 17.82 13.76 1.91
C ARG A 101 18.85 13.74 0.79
N GLU A 102 19.29 14.94 0.43
CA GLU A 102 20.65 15.15 -0.07
C GLU A 102 21.51 15.56 1.14
N ALA A 103 22.03 14.60 1.90
CA ALA A 103 22.93 14.88 3.02
C ALA A 103 24.28 14.18 2.80
N PRO A 104 25.42 14.89 2.96
CA PRO A 104 26.73 14.26 2.88
C PRO A 104 26.85 13.12 3.89
N HIS A 105 27.38 11.98 3.45
CA HIS A 105 27.40 10.73 4.23
C HIS A 105 28.20 10.82 5.55
N PHE A 106 29.02 11.85 5.74
CA PHE A 106 29.81 12.05 6.95
C PHE A 106 29.07 12.75 8.09
N LEU A 107 27.88 13.32 7.84
CA LEU A 107 27.13 14.10 8.84
C LEU A 107 26.25 13.25 9.75
N GLN A 108 26.03 11.96 9.42
CA GLN A 108 25.17 11.07 10.19
C GLN A 108 25.60 9.60 10.01
N PRO A 109 25.47 8.75 11.04
CA PRO A 109 25.66 7.31 10.90
C PRO A 109 24.78 6.74 9.79
N TRP A 110 25.32 5.83 8.98
CA TRP A 110 24.58 5.19 7.88
C TRP A 110 23.28 4.53 8.37
N ALA A 111 23.31 3.95 9.57
CA ALA A 111 22.17 3.27 10.16
C ALA A 111 20.97 4.22 10.36
N GLU A 112 21.20 5.34 11.05
CA GLU A 112 20.17 6.34 11.32
C GLU A 112 19.60 6.92 10.01
N TRP A 113 20.49 7.20 9.05
CA TRP A 113 20.09 7.72 7.75
C TRP A 113 19.16 6.78 6.97
N GLU A 114 19.49 5.49 6.94
CA GLU A 114 18.72 4.48 6.23
C GLU A 114 17.38 4.20 6.94
N GLU A 115 17.33 4.20 8.28
CA GLU A 115 16.08 4.08 9.03
C GLU A 115 15.11 5.21 8.64
N GLU A 116 15.60 6.44 8.54
CA GLU A 116 14.78 7.58 8.16
C GLU A 116 14.33 7.53 6.68
N ILE A 117 15.17 7.03 5.76
CA ILE A 117 14.77 6.75 4.36
C ILE A 117 13.63 5.72 4.35
N ARG A 118 13.76 4.64 5.13
CA ARG A 118 12.75 3.58 5.23
C ARG A 118 11.44 4.10 5.82
N VAL A 119 11.50 4.94 6.84
CA VAL A 119 10.32 5.59 7.44
C VAL A 119 9.64 6.53 6.44
N TRP A 120 10.41 7.33 5.69
CA TRP A 120 9.85 8.19 4.65
C TRP A 120 9.12 7.40 3.56
N TRP A 121 9.75 6.33 3.06
CA TRP A 121 9.11 5.45 2.09
C TRP A 121 7.86 4.79 2.66
N PHE A 122 7.85 4.42 3.94
CA PHE A 122 6.67 3.83 4.55
C PHE A 122 5.50 4.83 4.64
N ILE A 123 5.77 6.08 5.00
CA ILE A 123 4.78 7.19 4.94
C ILE A 123 4.24 7.33 3.52
N VAL A 124 5.13 7.36 2.52
CA VAL A 124 4.78 7.46 1.10
C VAL A 124 3.82 6.32 0.73
N MET A 125 4.14 5.07 1.09
CA MET A 125 3.33 3.89 0.81
C MET A 125 1.95 3.98 1.44
N LEU A 126 1.89 4.23 2.76
CA LEU A 126 0.61 4.32 3.47
C LEU A 126 -0.24 5.47 2.93
N ASN A 127 0.36 6.61 2.54
CA ASN A 127 -0.38 7.72 1.96
C ASN A 127 -1.08 7.33 0.66
N ARG A 128 -0.40 6.60 -0.23
CA ARG A 128 -1.04 6.11 -1.46
C ARG A 128 -2.08 5.03 -1.14
N HIS A 129 -1.82 4.16 -0.16
CA HIS A 129 -2.72 3.08 0.22
C HIS A 129 -4.05 3.59 0.83
N VAL A 130 -4.02 4.58 1.71
CA VAL A 130 -5.26 5.18 2.27
C VAL A 130 -6.04 6.00 1.24
N THR A 131 -5.36 6.47 0.18
CA THR A 131 -5.93 7.35 -0.83
C THR A 131 -6.51 6.60 -2.03
N VAL A 132 -5.95 5.45 -2.43
CA VAL A 132 -6.38 4.71 -3.64
C VAL A 132 -7.86 4.33 -3.62
N GLY A 133 -8.44 4.10 -2.44
CA GLY A 133 -9.81 3.63 -2.25
C GLY A 133 -10.93 4.66 -2.47
N ARG A 134 -10.63 5.96 -2.60
CA ARG A 134 -11.65 6.99 -2.87
C ARG A 134 -11.19 7.96 -3.97
N GLU A 135 -12.14 8.40 -4.80
CA GLU A 135 -11.84 9.35 -5.89
C GLU A 135 -11.53 10.74 -5.36
N LEU A 136 -10.73 11.48 -6.14
CA LEU A 136 -10.46 12.91 -5.96
C LEU A 136 -9.82 13.29 -4.63
N ARG A 137 -9.28 12.31 -3.88
CA ARG A 137 -8.49 12.57 -2.68
C ARG A 137 -7.06 12.92 -3.07
N PRO A 138 -6.56 14.12 -2.72
CA PRO A 138 -5.17 14.46 -2.98
C PRO A 138 -4.22 13.65 -2.10
N LEU A 139 -3.00 13.45 -2.58
CA LEU A 139 -1.91 12.92 -1.76
C LEU A 139 -1.36 14.04 -0.87
N CYS A 140 -0.98 13.72 0.37
CA CYS A 140 -0.41 14.70 1.31
C CYS A 140 1.12 14.73 1.25
N THR A 141 1.73 13.83 0.48
CA THR A 141 3.15 13.77 0.19
C THR A 141 3.40 14.05 -1.29
N GLU A 142 4.52 14.69 -1.57
CA GLU A 142 4.97 14.92 -2.94
C GLU A 142 5.35 13.62 -3.65
N ASN A 143 5.52 13.68 -4.96
CA ASN A 143 6.08 12.56 -5.68
C ASN A 143 7.57 12.47 -5.39
N PRO A 144 8.08 11.27 -5.09
CA PRO A 144 9.51 11.01 -5.13
C PRO A 144 10.11 11.56 -6.42
N SER A 145 11.17 12.36 -6.30
CA SER A 145 11.93 12.86 -7.43
C SER A 145 12.76 11.71 -8.03
N LYS A 146 13.27 11.90 -9.25
CA LYS A 146 14.21 10.96 -9.87
C LYS A 146 15.43 10.65 -8.99
N HIS A 147 15.85 11.61 -8.17
CA HIS A 147 16.99 11.52 -7.26
C HIS A 147 16.60 11.13 -5.83
N THR A 148 15.34 10.74 -5.59
CA THR A 148 14.98 10.21 -4.27
C THR A 148 15.67 8.85 -4.05
N PRO A 149 16.42 8.68 -2.96
CA PRO A 149 17.09 7.43 -2.63
C PRO A 149 16.06 6.32 -2.36
N LEU A 150 16.26 5.13 -2.93
CA LEU A 150 15.51 3.93 -2.57
C LEU A 150 16.06 3.30 -1.29
N PRO A 151 15.23 2.55 -0.53
CA PRO A 151 15.71 1.77 0.61
C PRO A 151 16.85 0.82 0.20
N ALA A 152 17.85 0.69 1.05
CA ALA A 152 18.96 -0.22 0.86
C ALA A 152 18.50 -1.69 0.95
N ASP A 153 19.44 -2.61 0.72
CA ASP A 153 19.21 -4.03 0.87
C ASP A 153 18.87 -4.43 2.32
N GLY A 154 17.94 -5.38 2.46
CA GLY A 154 17.45 -5.86 3.77
C GLY A 154 18.52 -6.63 4.53
N ASP A 155 19.17 -7.59 3.86
CA ASP A 155 20.20 -8.42 4.46
C ASP A 155 21.43 -7.59 4.86
N ALA A 156 21.78 -6.60 4.04
CA ALA A 156 22.82 -5.61 4.34
C ALA A 156 22.52 -4.80 5.60
N TRP A 157 21.29 -4.29 5.69
CA TRP A 157 20.77 -3.52 6.81
C TRP A 157 20.80 -4.32 8.11
N ASP A 158 20.26 -5.55 8.10
CA ASP A 158 20.14 -6.39 9.30
C ASP A 158 21.50 -6.85 9.84
N LYS A 159 22.52 -6.95 8.97
CA LYS A 159 23.90 -7.26 9.36
C LYS A 159 24.68 -6.03 9.84
N GLY A 160 24.08 -4.83 9.79
CA GLY A 160 24.78 -3.58 10.06
C GLY A 160 25.98 -3.37 9.14
N ALA A 161 26.00 -4.04 7.98
CA ALA A 161 27.10 -3.94 7.05
C ALA A 161 27.05 -2.55 6.45
N MET A 162 28.08 -1.73 6.71
CA MET A 162 28.28 -0.47 6.00
C MET A 162 28.66 -0.80 4.57
N ILE A 163 27.68 -1.23 3.78
CA ILE A 163 27.92 -1.49 2.37
C ILE A 163 28.00 -0.11 1.74
N ALA A 164 29.17 0.22 1.21
CA ALA A 164 29.33 1.24 0.18
C ALA A 164 28.63 0.79 -1.11
N SER A 165 27.38 0.33 -0.99
CA SER A 165 26.57 -0.12 -2.10
C SER A 165 26.15 1.12 -2.84
N GLU A 166 26.39 1.15 -4.14
CA GLU A 166 25.86 2.16 -5.03
C GLU A 166 24.34 2.26 -4.80
N ARG A 167 23.92 3.30 -4.10
CA ARG A 167 22.53 3.44 -3.66
C ARG A 167 21.65 3.59 -4.90
N LEU A 168 20.59 2.79 -4.97
CA LEU A 168 19.61 2.93 -6.03
C LEU A 168 18.75 4.18 -5.78
N TYR A 169 18.37 4.82 -6.86
CA TYR A 169 17.46 5.97 -6.88
C TYR A 169 16.20 5.60 -7.65
N VAL A 170 15.16 6.43 -7.55
CA VAL A 170 13.93 6.24 -8.32
C VAL A 170 14.19 6.15 -9.84
N SER A 171 15.20 6.85 -10.36
CA SER A 171 15.61 6.78 -11.76
C SER A 171 16.55 5.62 -12.11
N SER A 172 16.95 4.78 -11.15
CA SER A 172 17.82 3.64 -11.45
C SER A 172 17.15 2.69 -12.46
N PRO A 173 17.91 2.13 -13.41
CA PRO A 173 17.37 1.19 -14.38
C PRO A 173 16.67 0.01 -13.70
N THR A 174 15.60 -0.50 -14.33
CA THR A 174 14.86 -1.67 -13.83
C THR A 174 15.74 -2.93 -13.76
N THR A 175 16.78 -3.02 -14.59
CA THR A 175 17.79 -4.09 -14.61
C THR A 175 18.70 -4.09 -13.38
N ALA A 176 18.73 -3.02 -12.58
CA ALA A 176 19.49 -3.01 -11.34
C ALA A 176 18.82 -3.91 -10.29
N ARG A 177 19.62 -4.78 -9.66
CA ARG A 177 19.16 -5.66 -8.57
C ARG A 177 18.73 -4.80 -7.39
N ALA A 178 17.43 -4.81 -7.08
CA ALA A 178 16.86 -4.01 -5.99
C ALA A 178 16.31 -4.92 -4.88
N SER A 179 16.32 -4.43 -3.65
CA SER A 179 15.73 -5.17 -2.52
C SER A 179 14.20 -5.24 -2.64
N PRO A 180 13.54 -6.22 -2.00
CA PRO A 180 12.07 -6.28 -1.99
C PRO A 180 11.42 -4.99 -1.48
N TYR A 181 12.05 -4.30 -0.52
CA TYR A 181 11.53 -3.03 0.00
C TYR A 181 11.71 -1.88 -1.00
N ALA A 182 12.82 -1.85 -1.75
CA ALA A 182 13.01 -0.93 -2.86
C ALA A 182 12.00 -1.17 -4.00
N ARG A 183 11.72 -2.44 -4.35
CA ARG A 183 10.67 -2.80 -5.32
C ARG A 183 9.28 -2.34 -4.87
N LEU A 184 8.99 -2.47 -3.58
CA LEU A 184 7.75 -1.96 -2.98
C LEU A 184 7.67 -0.43 -3.10
N ALA A 185 8.77 0.28 -2.82
CA ALA A 185 8.87 1.73 -2.97
C ALA A 185 8.61 2.18 -4.41
N GLN A 186 9.21 1.49 -5.39
CA GLN A 186 8.96 1.72 -6.82
C GLN A 186 7.48 1.49 -7.19
N ALA A 187 6.86 0.41 -6.71
CA ALA A 187 5.45 0.14 -6.97
C ALA A 187 4.52 1.25 -6.41
N TYR A 188 4.78 1.70 -5.17
CA TYR A 188 4.01 2.78 -4.56
C TYR A 188 4.29 4.16 -5.16
N ASN A 189 5.48 4.37 -5.73
CA ASN A 189 5.77 5.55 -6.54
C ASN A 189 4.90 5.58 -7.80
N LEU A 190 4.81 4.46 -8.54
CA LEU A 190 3.90 4.33 -9.68
C LEU A 190 2.43 4.52 -9.28
N LEU A 191 2.00 3.93 -8.17
CA LEU A 191 0.65 4.15 -7.64
C LEU A 191 0.37 5.64 -7.36
N GLY A 192 1.35 6.38 -6.84
CA GLY A 192 1.23 7.82 -6.63
C GLY A 192 1.03 8.60 -7.92
N ARG A 193 1.73 8.21 -9.00
CA ARG A 193 1.55 8.80 -10.33
C ARG A 193 0.16 8.49 -10.89
N VAL A 194 -0.29 7.24 -10.80
CA VAL A 194 -1.65 6.82 -11.21
C VAL A 194 -2.73 7.58 -10.44
N ILE A 195 -2.59 7.73 -9.11
CA ILE A 195 -3.58 8.48 -8.31
C ILE A 195 -3.71 9.93 -8.80
N ARG A 196 -2.60 10.60 -9.14
CA ARG A 196 -2.64 11.98 -9.65
C ARG A 196 -3.26 12.05 -11.04
N HIS A 197 -2.81 11.18 -11.95
CA HIS A 197 -3.38 11.07 -13.29
C HIS A 197 -4.91 10.88 -13.23
N CYS A 198 -5.39 9.95 -12.41
CA CYS A 198 -6.84 9.72 -12.26
C CYS A 198 -7.60 10.86 -11.58
N ASN A 199 -6.92 11.72 -10.83
CA ASN A 199 -7.53 12.84 -10.10
C ASN A 199 -7.38 14.18 -10.82
N ASP A 200 -6.66 14.25 -11.94
CA ASP A 200 -6.41 15.48 -12.68
C ASP A 200 -7.62 15.79 -13.59
N PRO A 201 -8.42 16.84 -13.28
CA PRO A 201 -9.64 17.12 -14.01
C PRO A 201 -9.40 17.96 -15.29
N ILE A 202 -8.17 18.38 -15.57
CA ILE A 202 -7.85 19.41 -16.59
C ILE A 202 -6.90 18.86 -17.67
N GLN A 203 -6.90 17.54 -17.92
CA GLN A 203 -6.04 16.96 -18.95
C GLN A 203 -6.71 16.99 -20.33
N ASP A 204 -5.95 17.41 -21.34
CA ASP A 204 -6.27 17.13 -22.74
C ASP A 204 -6.44 15.61 -22.94
N LEU A 205 -7.47 15.20 -23.68
CA LEU A 205 -7.82 13.80 -23.86
C LEU A 205 -6.68 12.98 -24.50
N ALA A 206 -5.99 13.53 -25.50
CA ALA A 206 -4.89 12.81 -26.16
C ALA A 206 -3.73 12.62 -25.18
N PHE A 207 -3.36 13.68 -24.45
CA PHE A 207 -2.33 13.60 -23.41
C PHE A 207 -2.69 12.59 -22.31
N MET A 208 -3.94 12.59 -21.85
CA MET A 208 -4.44 11.66 -20.84
C MET A 208 -4.33 10.21 -21.30
N LEU A 209 -4.69 9.91 -22.56
CA LEU A 209 -4.55 8.57 -23.13
C LEU A 209 -3.08 8.14 -23.27
N ASP A 210 -2.20 9.05 -23.68
CA ASP A 210 -0.76 8.79 -23.81
C ASP A 210 -0.10 8.54 -22.44
N GLU A 211 -0.46 9.34 -21.43
CA GLU A 211 0.00 9.17 -20.05
C GLU A 211 -0.51 7.85 -19.47
N MET A 212 -1.78 7.50 -19.71
CA MET A 212 -2.36 6.22 -19.30
C MET A 212 -1.61 5.02 -19.90
N SER A 213 -1.28 5.06 -21.19
CA SER A 213 -0.48 4.01 -21.85
C SER A 213 0.89 3.87 -21.21
N THR A 214 1.56 5.00 -20.98
CA THR A 214 2.88 5.05 -20.34
C THR A 214 2.84 4.46 -18.92
N LEU A 215 1.83 4.82 -18.12
CA LEU A 215 1.64 4.31 -16.76
C LEU A 215 1.29 2.81 -16.76
N HIS A 216 0.45 2.36 -17.69
CA HIS A 216 0.13 0.94 -17.87
C HIS A 216 1.40 0.14 -18.17
N GLN A 217 2.16 0.53 -19.19
CA GLN A 217 3.39 -0.16 -19.59
C GLN A 217 4.42 -0.21 -18.46
N ALA A 218 4.66 0.91 -17.77
CA ALA A 218 5.59 0.96 -16.64
C ALA A 218 5.15 0.04 -15.48
N THR A 219 3.85 -0.01 -15.20
CA THR A 219 3.30 -0.86 -14.12
C THR A 219 3.35 -2.35 -14.49
N SER A 220 3.01 -2.70 -15.72
CA SER A 220 3.09 -4.07 -16.24
C SER A 220 4.53 -4.58 -16.29
N ALA A 221 5.48 -3.76 -16.77
CA ALA A 221 6.90 -4.11 -16.82
C ALA A 221 7.48 -4.33 -15.41
N LEU A 222 7.11 -3.49 -14.43
CA LEU A 222 7.55 -3.70 -13.04
C LEU A 222 6.92 -4.96 -12.43
N LEU A 223 5.68 -5.30 -12.79
CA LEU A 223 5.01 -6.52 -12.32
C LEU A 223 5.71 -7.78 -12.86
N GLU A 224 6.06 -7.79 -14.15
CA GLU A 224 6.80 -8.88 -14.79
C GLU A 224 8.22 -9.03 -14.23
N LEU A 225 8.90 -7.91 -14.01
CA LEU A 225 10.22 -7.90 -13.39
C LEU A 225 10.20 -8.53 -12.01
N ILE A 226 9.26 -8.11 -11.15
CA ILE A 226 9.13 -8.66 -9.79
C ILE A 226 8.82 -10.16 -9.84
N ALA A 227 8.02 -10.61 -10.80
CA ALA A 227 7.75 -12.03 -11.00
C ALA A 227 8.98 -12.82 -11.50
N SER A 228 9.91 -12.17 -12.22
CA SER A 228 11.12 -12.81 -12.74
C SER A 228 12.29 -12.89 -11.73
N GLU A 229 12.36 -11.97 -10.77
CA GLU A 229 13.39 -11.92 -9.73
C GLU A 229 13.19 -12.98 -8.62
N GLU A 230 12.21 -13.87 -8.77
CA GLU A 230 11.79 -14.86 -7.77
C GLU A 230 12.73 -16.07 -7.62
N SER A 231 13.88 -16.08 -8.31
CA SER A 231 14.90 -17.14 -8.19
C SER A 231 16.08 -16.66 -7.33
N GLU A 232 16.28 -17.36 -6.20
CA GLU A 232 17.40 -17.23 -5.24
C GLU A 232 17.22 -16.24 -4.07
N GLY A 233 16.72 -16.79 -2.96
CA GLY A 233 17.21 -16.56 -1.60
C GLY A 233 17.66 -15.14 -1.22
N SER A 234 16.74 -14.34 -0.71
CA SER A 234 17.07 -13.25 0.21
C SER A 234 16.03 -13.25 1.34
N TYR A 235 16.42 -13.91 2.42
CA TYR A 235 15.74 -13.95 3.70
C TYR A 235 16.48 -13.00 4.61
N VAL A 236 16.10 -11.72 4.66
CA VAL A 236 15.72 -10.91 5.83
C VAL A 236 15.36 -9.51 5.30
N GLY A 237 14.16 -9.03 5.61
CA GLY A 237 13.68 -7.73 5.14
C GLY A 237 12.18 -7.48 5.37
N LEU A 238 11.59 -8.15 6.36
CA LEU A 238 10.16 -8.02 6.72
C LEU A 238 9.92 -7.36 8.09
N ALA A 239 10.93 -6.67 8.64
CA ALA A 239 10.82 -6.04 9.96
C ALA A 239 9.95 -4.78 10.03
N VAL A 240 9.62 -4.10 8.92
CA VAL A 240 8.87 -2.83 9.00
C VAL A 240 7.34 -3.01 9.00
N CYS A 241 6.83 -4.22 8.79
CA CYS A 241 5.41 -4.51 8.94
C CYS A 241 5.17 -5.95 9.42
N PHE A 242 5.64 -6.26 10.64
CA PHE A 242 5.32 -7.47 11.41
C PHE A 242 6.04 -8.77 11.05
N GLY A 243 6.94 -9.18 11.95
CA GLY A 243 7.32 -10.58 12.08
C GLY A 243 8.69 -10.78 12.72
N TYR A 244 8.75 -10.68 14.06
CA TYR A 244 9.77 -11.44 14.81
C TYR A 244 9.45 -12.93 14.66
N VAL A 245 10.48 -13.72 14.35
CA VAL A 245 10.79 -15.09 14.80
C VAL A 245 11.51 -15.81 13.66
N ARG A 246 12.77 -16.11 13.98
CA ARG A 246 13.88 -16.64 13.18
C ARG A 246 13.74 -18.11 12.77
N ASP A 247 12.62 -18.79 13.08
CA ASP A 247 12.51 -20.25 12.96
C ASP A 247 11.43 -20.76 11.97
N VAL A 248 11.17 -20.03 10.88
CA VAL A 248 10.54 -20.64 9.67
C VAL A 248 11.26 -20.11 8.43
N VAL A 249 12.55 -20.45 8.34
CA VAL A 249 13.35 -20.29 7.13
C VAL A 249 12.87 -21.35 6.13
N GLN A 250 11.92 -21.00 5.24
CA GLN A 250 11.91 -21.49 3.84
C GLN A 250 10.87 -20.92 2.86
N ALA A 251 9.88 -20.08 3.19
CA ALA A 251 8.83 -19.75 2.20
C ALA A 251 8.66 -18.24 1.87
N PHE A 252 9.04 -17.88 0.63
CA PHE A 252 8.43 -16.90 -0.30
C PHE A 252 7.75 -15.63 0.26
N ASN A 253 8.14 -14.42 -0.22
CA ASN A 253 7.22 -13.27 -0.17
C ASN A 253 7.37 -12.15 -1.25
N PRO A 254 7.05 -12.43 -2.54
CA PRO A 254 6.77 -11.43 -3.60
C PRO A 254 5.29 -10.98 -3.66
N ALA A 255 4.40 -11.65 -2.91
CA ALA A 255 2.95 -11.46 -2.89
C ALA A 255 2.49 -10.00 -2.69
N LYS A 256 3.17 -9.24 -1.84
CA LYS A 256 2.74 -7.88 -1.47
C LYS A 256 2.98 -6.86 -2.58
N SER A 257 4.12 -6.90 -3.26
CA SER A 257 4.43 -5.96 -4.36
C SER A 257 3.53 -6.20 -5.58
N SER A 258 3.28 -7.48 -5.90
CA SER A 258 2.33 -7.87 -6.95
C SER A 258 0.91 -7.36 -6.67
N ALA A 259 0.42 -7.46 -5.42
CA ALA A 259 -0.89 -6.93 -5.03
C ALA A 259 -1.01 -5.40 -5.22
N ASN A 260 0.05 -4.65 -4.95
CA ASN A 260 0.04 -3.19 -5.08
C ASN A 260 0.05 -2.74 -6.54
N LEU A 261 0.83 -3.42 -7.41
CA LEU A 261 0.82 -3.16 -8.85
C LEU A 261 -0.52 -3.55 -9.49
N THR A 262 -1.11 -4.65 -9.03
CA THR A 262 -2.47 -5.06 -9.38
C THR A 262 -3.49 -3.98 -9.01
N SER A 263 -3.42 -3.45 -7.79
CA SER A 263 -4.28 -2.33 -7.33
C SER A 263 -4.05 -1.05 -8.13
N THR A 264 -2.81 -0.82 -8.59
CA THR A 264 -2.40 0.33 -9.41
C THR A 264 -3.02 0.25 -10.80
N LEU A 265 -2.87 -0.87 -11.50
CA LEU A 265 -3.53 -1.12 -12.80
C LEU A 265 -5.04 -0.99 -12.66
N MET A 266 -5.62 -1.58 -11.62
CA MET A 266 -7.07 -1.46 -11.41
C MET A 266 -7.49 0.00 -11.21
N LYS A 267 -6.70 0.83 -10.51
CA LYS A 267 -7.03 2.26 -10.28
C LYS A 267 -6.96 3.03 -11.60
N LEU A 268 -5.93 2.78 -12.40
CA LEU A 268 -5.71 3.41 -13.69
C LEU A 268 -6.86 3.15 -14.67
N HIS A 269 -7.29 1.90 -14.79
CA HIS A 269 -8.24 1.49 -15.84
C HIS A 269 -9.71 1.68 -15.49
N LYS A 270 -10.07 1.87 -14.21
CA LYS A 270 -11.50 1.90 -13.82
C LYS A 270 -12.28 3.08 -14.41
N ASN A 271 -11.65 4.25 -14.60
CA ASN A 271 -12.36 5.45 -15.03
C ASN A 271 -12.98 5.27 -16.42
N PHE A 272 -12.28 4.57 -17.32
CA PHE A 272 -12.75 4.21 -18.66
C PHE A 272 -13.88 3.18 -18.68
N LEU A 273 -14.23 2.58 -17.53
CA LEU A 273 -15.38 1.68 -17.42
C LEU A 273 -16.66 2.42 -16.99
N TYR A 274 -16.57 3.69 -16.57
CA TYR A 274 -17.74 4.51 -16.27
C TYR A 274 -18.27 5.19 -17.53
N HIS A 275 -19.57 5.00 -17.81
CA HIS A 275 -20.22 5.66 -18.96
C HIS A 275 -20.14 7.18 -18.87
N SER A 276 -20.42 7.76 -17.70
CA SER A 276 -20.41 9.21 -17.48
C SER A 276 -19.04 9.84 -17.76
N PHE A 277 -17.96 9.17 -17.33
CA PHE A 277 -16.60 9.62 -17.58
C PHE A 277 -16.32 9.67 -19.08
N ARG A 278 -16.62 8.59 -19.82
CA ARG A 278 -16.42 8.53 -21.27
C ARG A 278 -17.28 9.53 -22.04
N GLN A 279 -18.55 9.69 -21.65
CA GLN A 279 -19.48 10.57 -22.35
C GLN A 279 -18.98 12.01 -22.34
N GLY A 280 -18.41 12.49 -21.21
CA GLY A 280 -17.86 13.83 -21.11
C GLY A 280 -16.74 14.12 -22.12
N PHE A 281 -16.02 13.10 -22.58
CA PHE A 281 -15.00 13.23 -23.64
C PHE A 281 -15.57 13.02 -25.04
N LEU A 282 -16.53 12.10 -25.21
CA LEU A 282 -17.17 11.83 -26.50
C LEU A 282 -17.91 13.05 -27.04
N ASP A 283 -18.48 13.88 -26.17
CA ASP A 283 -19.19 15.10 -26.57
C ASP A 283 -18.26 16.15 -27.21
N GLN A 284 -16.93 16.02 -27.04
CA GLN A 284 -15.91 16.97 -27.49
C GLN A 284 -14.87 16.35 -28.43
N ALA A 285 -14.96 15.04 -28.72
CA ALA A 285 -13.96 14.28 -29.45
C ALA A 285 -14.19 14.26 -30.96
N ASP A 286 -13.11 14.26 -31.74
CA ASP A 286 -13.16 13.96 -33.15
C ASP A 286 -13.31 12.43 -33.41
N PHE A 287 -13.37 12.04 -34.69
CA PHE A 287 -13.50 10.63 -35.07
C PHE A 287 -12.30 9.76 -34.62
N GLN A 288 -11.08 10.30 -34.66
CA GLN A 288 -9.86 9.56 -34.28
C GLN A 288 -9.80 9.34 -32.77
N LEU A 289 -10.13 10.37 -31.98
CA LEU A 289 -10.23 10.31 -30.52
C LEU A 289 -11.37 9.40 -30.08
N THR A 290 -12.51 9.40 -30.79
CA THR A 290 -13.61 8.47 -30.52
C THR A 290 -13.18 7.00 -30.71
N ALA A 291 -12.40 6.72 -31.76
CA ALA A 291 -11.84 5.38 -31.97
C ALA A 291 -10.86 4.98 -30.85
N ARG A 292 -9.96 5.90 -30.43
CA ARG A 292 -9.06 5.66 -29.28
C ARG A 292 -9.82 5.41 -27.98
N ILE A 293 -10.89 6.16 -27.68
CA ILE A 293 -11.70 5.94 -26.46
C ILE A 293 -12.29 4.52 -26.44
N ARG A 294 -12.76 4.02 -27.59
CA ARG A 294 -13.32 2.65 -27.71
C ARG A 294 -12.24 1.60 -27.50
N GLU A 295 -11.08 1.77 -28.13
CA GLU A 295 -9.92 0.88 -27.95
C GLU A 295 -9.50 0.83 -26.46
N TYR A 296 -9.34 1.99 -25.82
CA TYR A 296 -8.96 2.04 -24.41
C TYR A 296 -10.02 1.49 -23.46
N THR A 297 -11.30 1.56 -23.83
CA THR A 297 -12.37 0.88 -23.08
C THR A 297 -12.13 -0.62 -23.10
N GLU A 298 -11.87 -1.20 -24.26
CA GLU A 298 -11.62 -2.64 -24.40
C GLU A 298 -10.34 -3.07 -23.67
N VAL A 299 -9.25 -2.31 -23.84
CA VAL A 299 -7.99 -2.51 -23.12
C VAL A 299 -8.22 -2.45 -21.60
N SER A 300 -9.01 -1.49 -21.12
CA SER A 300 -9.30 -1.34 -19.69
C SER A 300 -10.14 -2.49 -19.15
N PHE A 301 -11.11 -2.96 -19.91
CA PHE A 301 -11.92 -4.13 -19.54
C PHE A 301 -11.05 -5.39 -19.43
N ASN A 302 -10.24 -5.68 -20.45
CA ASN A 302 -9.33 -6.83 -20.48
C ASN A 302 -8.28 -6.73 -19.36
N THR A 303 -7.68 -5.56 -19.17
CA THR A 303 -6.70 -5.33 -18.10
C THR A 303 -7.32 -5.58 -16.73
N MET A 304 -8.52 -5.05 -16.46
CA MET A 304 -9.22 -5.27 -15.19
C MET A 304 -9.53 -6.76 -14.97
N ARG A 305 -9.99 -7.47 -16.00
CA ARG A 305 -10.22 -8.92 -15.94
C ARG A 305 -8.93 -9.68 -15.61
N ASP A 306 -7.88 -9.47 -16.39
CA ASP A 306 -6.63 -10.22 -16.28
C ASP A 306 -5.92 -9.91 -14.96
N THR A 307 -5.97 -8.66 -14.52
CA THR A 307 -5.42 -8.21 -13.24
C THR A 307 -6.21 -8.81 -12.06
N SER A 308 -7.54 -8.92 -12.13
CA SER A 308 -8.34 -9.64 -11.13
C SER A 308 -8.01 -11.14 -11.07
N LEU A 309 -7.73 -11.77 -12.21
CA LEU A 309 -7.30 -13.17 -12.25
C LEU A 309 -5.88 -13.36 -11.67
N LYS A 310 -4.95 -12.42 -11.90
CA LYS A 310 -3.65 -12.41 -11.22
C LYS A 310 -3.80 -12.26 -9.70
N ALA A 311 -4.72 -11.38 -9.25
CA ALA A 311 -5.04 -11.24 -7.84
C ALA A 311 -5.64 -12.54 -7.24
N LEU A 312 -6.40 -13.29 -8.03
CA LEU A 312 -6.95 -14.59 -7.62
C LEU A 312 -5.84 -15.62 -7.43
N ILE A 313 -4.87 -15.72 -8.34
CA ILE A 313 -3.69 -16.60 -8.19
C ILE A 313 -2.94 -16.25 -6.90
N LEU A 314 -2.77 -14.96 -6.64
CA LEU A 314 -2.17 -14.48 -5.40
C LEU A 314 -2.98 -14.88 -4.16
N ALA A 315 -4.31 -14.77 -4.21
CA ALA A 315 -5.19 -15.17 -3.13
C ALA A 315 -5.14 -16.69 -2.87
N GLN A 316 -5.03 -17.51 -3.91
CA GLN A 316 -4.86 -18.96 -3.79
C GLN A 316 -3.51 -19.31 -3.11
N SER A 317 -2.43 -18.63 -3.49
CA SER A 317 -1.13 -18.78 -2.82
C SER A 317 -1.21 -18.39 -1.34
N LEU A 318 -1.91 -17.29 -1.03
CA LEU A 318 -2.10 -16.85 0.35
C LEU A 318 -2.96 -17.84 1.16
N GLU A 319 -4.00 -18.42 0.55
CA GLU A 319 -4.84 -19.44 1.18
C GLU A 319 -4.00 -20.64 1.64
N GLN A 320 -3.09 -21.12 0.79
CA GLN A 320 -2.15 -22.19 1.14
C GLN A 320 -1.22 -21.77 2.29
N GLN A 321 -0.72 -20.52 2.28
CA GLN A 321 0.14 -20.01 3.35
C GLN A 321 -0.58 -19.88 4.69
N ILE A 322 -1.86 -19.50 4.69
CA ILE A 322 -2.68 -19.41 5.90
C ILE A 322 -2.77 -20.77 6.59
N VAL A 323 -2.95 -21.84 5.82
CA VAL A 323 -3.01 -23.22 6.34
C VAL A 323 -1.70 -23.63 7.00
N VAL A 324 -0.56 -23.23 6.43
CA VAL A 324 0.77 -23.64 6.91
C VAL A 324 1.27 -22.79 8.09
N SER A 325 1.11 -21.46 8.02
CA SER A 325 1.80 -20.52 8.89
C SER A 325 0.89 -19.71 9.81
N GLY A 326 -0.43 -19.87 9.67
CA GLY A 326 -1.43 -19.09 10.38
C GLY A 326 -1.61 -17.68 9.79
N VAL A 327 -2.60 -16.95 10.32
CA VAL A 327 -2.99 -15.62 9.81
C VAL A 327 -2.18 -14.46 10.40
N ASP A 328 -1.45 -14.70 11.50
CA ASP A 328 -0.84 -13.62 12.30
C ASP A 328 0.28 -12.88 11.58
N LYS A 329 0.93 -13.52 10.61
CA LYS A 329 2.05 -12.98 9.82
C LYS A 329 1.61 -12.23 8.56
N LEU A 330 0.30 -12.16 8.30
CA LEU A 330 -0.22 -11.59 7.07
C LEU A 330 -0.44 -10.08 7.22
N SER A 331 -0.04 -9.33 6.20
CA SER A 331 -0.21 -7.88 6.19
C SER A 331 -1.63 -7.51 5.76
N PRO A 332 -2.27 -6.49 6.37
CA PRO A 332 -3.58 -6.01 5.93
C PRO A 332 -3.54 -5.31 4.56
N LEU A 333 -2.36 -4.93 4.05
CA LEU A 333 -2.22 -4.16 2.82
C LEU A 333 -2.62 -4.95 1.56
N VAL A 334 -2.75 -6.27 1.62
CA VAL A 334 -3.25 -7.08 0.49
C VAL A 334 -4.77 -7.01 0.34
N LEU A 335 -5.49 -6.64 1.40
CA LEU A 335 -6.95 -6.71 1.45
C LEU A 335 -7.61 -5.84 0.39
N HIS A 336 -7.09 -4.64 0.15
CA HIS A 336 -7.66 -3.73 -0.83
C HIS A 336 -7.57 -4.27 -2.25
N CYS A 337 -6.44 -4.89 -2.62
CA CYS A 337 -6.25 -5.56 -3.90
C CYS A 337 -7.31 -6.65 -4.12
N PHE A 338 -7.45 -7.54 -3.14
CA PHE A 338 -8.42 -8.63 -3.20
C PHE A 338 -9.86 -8.14 -3.25
N TYR A 339 -10.16 -7.05 -2.53
CA TYR A 339 -11.51 -6.48 -2.52
C TYR A 339 -11.87 -5.97 -3.91
N ARG A 340 -10.96 -5.24 -4.54
CA ARG A 340 -11.17 -4.74 -5.91
C ARG A 340 -11.27 -5.86 -6.93
N ALA A 341 -10.45 -6.89 -6.80
CA ALA A 341 -10.50 -8.07 -7.66
C ALA A 341 -11.84 -8.81 -7.52
N ALA A 342 -12.26 -9.12 -6.29
CA ALA A 342 -13.51 -9.80 -6.00
C ALA A 342 -14.72 -8.97 -6.45
N PHE A 343 -14.71 -7.66 -6.23
CA PHE A 343 -15.75 -6.76 -6.73
C PHE A 343 -15.86 -6.84 -8.27
N TRP A 344 -14.74 -6.81 -8.98
CA TRP A 344 -14.75 -6.91 -10.44
C TRP A 344 -15.19 -8.30 -10.92
N LEU A 345 -14.76 -9.37 -10.28
CA LEU A 345 -15.23 -10.73 -10.61
C LEU A 345 -16.73 -10.89 -10.36
N SER A 346 -17.28 -10.27 -9.31
CA SER A 346 -18.73 -10.24 -9.06
C SER A 346 -19.49 -9.58 -10.22
N TYR A 347 -19.02 -8.43 -10.70
CA TYR A 347 -19.57 -7.79 -11.88
C TYR A 347 -19.49 -8.69 -13.12
N LEU A 348 -18.33 -9.34 -13.35
CA LEU A 348 -18.16 -10.25 -14.49
C LEU A 348 -19.10 -11.46 -14.42
N VAL A 349 -19.33 -12.06 -13.25
CA VAL A 349 -20.31 -13.14 -13.08
C VAL A 349 -21.72 -12.70 -13.45
N SER A 350 -22.10 -11.47 -13.09
CA SER A 350 -23.41 -10.90 -13.44
C SER A 350 -23.57 -10.65 -14.95
N ALA A 351 -22.47 -10.31 -15.64
CA ALA A 351 -22.48 -10.05 -17.09
C ALA A 351 -22.29 -11.33 -17.93
N ASN A 352 -21.46 -12.26 -17.46
CA ASN A 352 -21.07 -13.48 -18.16
C ASN A 352 -20.84 -14.59 -17.12
N ARG A 353 -21.71 -15.59 -17.10
CA ARG A 353 -21.72 -16.67 -16.08
C ARG A 353 -20.65 -17.72 -16.31
N GLU A 354 -19.40 -17.30 -16.48
CA GLU A 354 -18.28 -18.23 -16.58
C GLU A 354 -17.94 -18.84 -15.21
N ASP A 355 -17.87 -20.16 -15.13
CA ASP A 355 -17.62 -20.90 -13.89
C ASP A 355 -16.34 -20.46 -13.17
N ARG A 356 -15.29 -20.10 -13.92
CA ARG A 356 -14.01 -19.66 -13.35
C ARG A 356 -14.15 -18.42 -12.45
N PHE A 357 -15.08 -17.51 -12.75
CA PHE A 357 -15.27 -16.30 -11.94
C PHE A 357 -16.04 -16.63 -10.65
N VAL A 358 -17.01 -17.54 -10.72
CA VAL A 358 -17.74 -18.05 -9.55
C VAL A 358 -16.79 -18.78 -8.59
N VAL A 359 -15.94 -19.66 -9.13
CA VAL A 359 -14.90 -20.35 -8.36
C VAL A 359 -13.93 -19.33 -7.76
N GLY A 360 -13.53 -18.31 -8.52
CA GLY A 360 -12.67 -17.22 -8.04
C GLY A 360 -13.26 -16.45 -6.85
N LEU A 361 -14.55 -16.11 -6.89
CA LEU A 361 -15.24 -15.47 -5.77
C LEU A 361 -15.25 -16.36 -4.52
N SER A 362 -15.42 -17.67 -4.68
CA SER A 362 -15.35 -18.61 -3.55
C SER A 362 -13.98 -18.62 -2.86
N VAL A 363 -12.89 -18.43 -3.63
CA VAL A 363 -11.53 -18.32 -3.07
C VAL A 363 -11.40 -17.03 -2.26
N PHE A 364 -11.80 -15.89 -2.84
CA PHE A 364 -11.74 -14.61 -2.13
C PHE A 364 -12.57 -14.64 -0.84
N ASP A 365 -13.76 -15.25 -0.87
CA ASP A 365 -14.60 -15.43 0.33
C ASP A 365 -13.85 -16.18 1.45
N ARG A 366 -13.23 -17.32 1.14
CA ARG A 366 -12.45 -18.11 2.11
C ARG A 366 -11.25 -17.33 2.64
N VAL A 367 -10.50 -16.66 1.77
CA VAL A 367 -9.33 -15.85 2.14
C VAL A 367 -9.73 -14.68 3.04
N PHE A 368 -10.82 -13.97 2.72
CA PHE A 368 -11.30 -12.89 3.57
C PHE A 368 -11.81 -13.40 4.92
N LYS A 369 -12.53 -14.53 4.96
CA LYS A 369 -12.98 -15.14 6.22
C LYS A 369 -11.79 -15.49 7.11
N ALA A 370 -10.74 -16.06 6.53
CA ALA A 370 -9.50 -16.35 7.26
C ALA A 370 -8.80 -15.06 7.73
N LEU A 371 -8.61 -14.07 6.85
CA LEU A 371 -7.98 -12.80 7.21
C LEU A 371 -8.79 -12.02 8.25
N ASN A 372 -10.11 -12.17 8.28
CA ASN A 372 -10.99 -11.54 9.27
C ASN A 372 -10.75 -12.03 10.71
N LEU A 373 -10.10 -13.17 10.89
CA LEU A 373 -9.63 -13.61 12.20
C LEU A 373 -8.62 -12.61 12.78
N ARG A 374 -7.80 -11.99 11.92
CA ARG A 374 -6.76 -11.03 12.31
C ARG A 374 -7.15 -9.58 12.03
N TRP A 375 -7.58 -9.30 10.80
CA TRP A 375 -7.83 -7.97 10.24
C TRP A 375 -9.31 -7.77 9.96
N LYS A 376 -10.00 -7.00 10.80
CA LYS A 376 -11.46 -6.79 10.70
C LYS A 376 -11.89 -6.04 9.44
N ALA A 377 -10.96 -5.34 8.78
CA ALA A 377 -11.20 -4.79 7.44
C ALA A 377 -11.63 -5.85 6.43
N ALA A 378 -11.15 -7.09 6.55
CA ALA A 378 -11.56 -8.20 5.70
C ALA A 378 -13.06 -8.52 5.83
N GLY A 379 -13.59 -8.49 7.05
CA GLY A 379 -15.02 -8.65 7.32
C GLY A 379 -15.85 -7.51 6.71
N THR A 380 -15.38 -6.26 6.81
CA THR A 380 -16.02 -5.12 6.14
C THR A 380 -16.04 -5.28 4.63
N TYR A 381 -14.97 -5.79 4.02
CA TYR A 381 -14.93 -6.03 2.58
C TYR A 381 -15.89 -7.15 2.15
N LEU A 382 -16.03 -8.22 2.94
CA LEU A 382 -17.02 -9.27 2.70
C LEU A 382 -18.44 -8.71 2.67
N THR A 383 -18.84 -7.93 3.67
CA THR A 383 -20.19 -7.37 3.74
C THR A 383 -20.50 -6.45 2.56
N LEU A 384 -19.52 -5.67 2.10
CA LEU A 384 -19.64 -4.83 0.90
C LEU A 384 -19.84 -5.67 -0.37
N ILE A 385 -19.08 -6.75 -0.55
CA ILE A 385 -19.22 -7.64 -1.72
C ILE A 385 -20.58 -8.35 -1.67
N GLU A 386 -21.02 -8.80 -0.50
CA GLU A 386 -22.34 -9.42 -0.33
C GLU A 386 -23.49 -8.48 -0.65
N ALA A 387 -23.41 -7.21 -0.25
CA ALA A 387 -24.41 -6.20 -0.59
C ALA A 387 -24.55 -6.01 -2.11
N VAL A 388 -23.42 -5.88 -2.82
CA VAL A 388 -23.38 -5.75 -4.28
C VAL A 388 -23.97 -6.99 -4.96
N ASN A 389 -23.63 -8.19 -4.48
CA ASN A 389 -24.18 -9.43 -5.00
C ASN A 389 -25.70 -9.55 -4.81
N LYS A 390 -26.26 -8.95 -3.74
CA LYS A 390 -27.70 -8.90 -3.53
C LYS A 390 -28.38 -7.93 -4.49
N GLU A 391 -27.83 -6.72 -4.66
CA GLU A 391 -28.35 -5.73 -5.62
C GLU A 391 -28.39 -6.29 -7.05
N ASN A 392 -27.32 -6.97 -7.48
CA ASN A 392 -27.25 -7.60 -8.80
C ASN A 392 -28.25 -8.76 -9.00
N ARG A 393 -28.82 -9.32 -7.93
CA ARG A 393 -29.83 -10.40 -8.00
C ARG A 393 -31.27 -9.88 -8.01
N VAL A 394 -31.51 -8.68 -7.48
CA VAL A 394 -32.85 -8.07 -7.40
C VAL A 394 -33.19 -7.27 -8.68
N GLY A 395 -32.19 -6.90 -9.48
CA GLY A 395 -32.37 -6.24 -10.78
C GLY A 395 -32.70 -7.16 -11.97
N TYR A 396 -33.07 -8.42 -11.73
CA TYR A 396 -33.48 -9.39 -12.76
C TYR A 396 -34.96 -9.76 -12.63
#